data_AF-A0A1M5L8A1-F1
#
_entry.id   AF-A0A1M5L8A1-F1
#
_cell.length_a   1.000
_cell.length_b   1.000
_cell.length_c   1.000
_cell.angle_alpha   90.00
_cell.angle_beta   90.00
_cell.angle_gamma   90.00
#
_symmetry.space_group_name_H-M   'P 1'
#
loop_
_entity.id
_entity.type
_entity.pdbx_description
1 polymer ?
#
loop_
_entity_poly.entity_id
_entity_poly.type
_entity_poly.pdbx_seq_one_letter_code
_entity_poly.pdbx_strand_id
1 'polypeptide(L)'
;MKKITLSVFALVCFASVSGQARKELNFGLIGINYEIPVHKDITIAPGVGTNFDLDWLNVGVKANYYFDNLFGITNAAWDVYGGANAGYSFWIGDDNANGNANGHDDDFDIGLQAGARWFWDDKWGVYAELSGGSTSGFSPGIGITMKL
;
A
#
# COMPACT_ATOMS: atom_id res chain seq x y z
N MET A 1 -24.58 13.47 17.06
CA MET A 1 -24.70 12.41 16.04
C MET A 1 -24.59 13.03 14.64
N LYS A 2 -23.39 13.14 14.07
CA LYS A 2 -23.19 13.55 12.67
C LYS A 2 -22.91 12.27 11.86
N LYS A 3 -23.81 11.95 10.93
CA LYS A 3 -23.61 10.84 9.99
C LYS A 3 -22.72 11.36 8.87
N ILE A 4 -21.43 11.05 8.90
CA ILE A 4 -20.51 11.37 7.80
C ILE A 4 -20.57 10.20 6.81
N THR A 5 -21.22 10.43 5.68
CA THR A 5 -21.30 9.47 4.59
C THR A 5 -20.01 9.58 3.78
N LEU A 6 -19.07 8.65 3.98
CA LEU A 6 -17.78 8.63 3.29
C LEU A 6 -17.97 8.09 1.88
N SER A 7 -17.83 8.96 0.87
CA SER A 7 -17.82 8.57 -0.54
C SER A 7 -16.37 8.53 -1.03
N VAL A 8 -15.81 7.33 -1.18
CA VAL A 8 -14.45 7.11 -1.70
C VAL A 8 -14.48 7.26 -3.21
N PHE A 9 -13.77 8.26 -3.73
CA PHE A 9 -13.64 8.53 -5.16
C PHE A 9 -12.44 7.74 -5.71
N ALA A 10 -12.70 6.60 -6.36
CA ALA A 10 -11.66 5.81 -7.02
C ALA A 10 -11.34 6.41 -8.40
N LEU A 11 -10.19 7.05 -8.54
CA LEU A 11 -9.69 7.53 -9.83
C LEU A 11 -9.04 6.35 -10.57
N VAL A 12 -9.77 5.72 -11.49
CA VAL A 12 -9.27 4.60 -12.30
C VAL A 12 -8.53 5.13 -13.53
N CYS A 13 -7.20 5.16 -13.49
CA CYS A 13 -6.37 5.43 -14.66
C CYS A 13 -6.05 4.12 -15.39
N PHE A 14 -6.54 3.97 -16.63
CA PHE A 14 -6.27 2.84 -17.51
C PHE A 14 -4.93 3.02 -18.25
N ALA A 15 -3.81 2.71 -17.60
CA ALA A 15 -2.55 2.47 -18.30
C ALA A 15 -2.34 0.95 -18.47
N SER A 16 -2.11 0.51 -19.71
CA SER A 16 -1.70 -0.85 -20.04
C SER A 16 -0.21 -0.79 -20.38
N VAL A 17 0.65 -1.05 -19.40
CA VAL A 17 2.08 -1.21 -19.67
C VAL A 17 2.38 -2.70 -19.71
N SER A 18 2.86 -3.18 -20.85
CA SER A 18 3.41 -4.52 -20.96
C SER A 18 4.82 -4.50 -20.39
N GLY A 19 4.98 -5.01 -19.18
CA GLY A 19 6.25 -4.99 -18.44
C GLY A 19 6.15 -5.81 -17.17
N GLN A 20 7.21 -5.73 -16.36
CA GLN A 20 7.26 -6.40 -15.07
C GLN A 20 6.29 -5.76 -14.06
N ALA A 21 6.13 -4.44 -14.15
CA ALA A 21 5.06 -3.71 -13.49
C ALA A 21 3.69 -4.18 -14.01
N ARG A 22 2.83 -4.60 -13.09
CA ARG A 22 1.52 -5.18 -13.40
C ARG A 22 0.42 -4.52 -12.58
N LYS A 23 -0.82 -4.79 -12.97
CA LYS A 23 -1.99 -4.44 -12.16
C LYS A 23 -2.17 -5.49 -11.09
N GLU A 24 -2.02 -5.11 -9.84
CA GLU A 24 -2.06 -6.03 -8.72
C GLU A 24 -2.86 -5.43 -7.57
N LEU A 25 -3.65 -6.25 -6.91
CA LEU A 25 -4.37 -5.90 -5.69
C LEU A 25 -3.67 -6.54 -4.50
N ASN A 26 -3.16 -5.70 -3.61
CA ASN A 26 -2.42 -6.13 -2.44
C ASN A 26 -3.30 -6.03 -1.19
N PHE A 27 -3.32 -7.12 -0.43
CA PHE A 27 -4.01 -7.26 0.85
C PHE A 27 -2.97 -7.48 1.93
N GLY A 28 -2.60 -6.42 2.63
CA GLY A 28 -1.80 -6.47 3.84
C GLY A 28 -2.67 -6.76 5.06
N LEU A 29 -2.02 -7.00 6.20
CA LEU A 29 -2.71 -7.28 7.47
C LEU A 29 -3.70 -6.19 7.90
N ILE A 30 -3.37 -4.94 7.59
CA ILE A 30 -4.08 -3.75 8.06
C ILE A 30 -4.34 -2.75 6.93
N GLY A 31 -4.28 -3.18 5.67
CA GLY A 31 -4.48 -2.26 4.55
C GLY A 31 -4.55 -2.95 3.19
N ILE A 32 -5.07 -2.21 2.22
CA ILE A 32 -5.17 -2.63 0.84
C ILE A 32 -4.61 -1.55 -0.07
N ASN A 33 -3.96 -1.95 -1.16
CA ASN A 33 -3.53 -1.02 -2.19
C ASN A 33 -3.64 -1.64 -3.57
N TYR A 34 -3.80 -0.79 -4.58
CA TYR A 34 -4.01 -1.18 -5.96
C TYR A 34 -2.88 -0.66 -6.82
N GLU A 35 -2.01 -1.54 -7.29
CA GLU A 35 -0.88 -1.21 -8.15
C GLU A 35 -1.35 -0.92 -9.58
N ILE A 36 -0.91 0.22 -10.10
CA ILE A 36 -1.14 0.67 -11.47
C ILE A 36 0.21 0.80 -12.15
N PRO A 37 0.48 0.04 -13.22
CA PRO A 37 1.73 0.15 -13.94
C PRO A 37 1.75 1.47 -14.74
N VAL A 38 2.77 2.29 -14.50
CA VAL A 38 2.98 3.57 -15.18
C VAL A 38 4.22 3.54 -16.09
N HIS A 39 5.08 2.56 -15.89
CA HIS A 39 6.26 2.28 -16.70
C HIS A 39 6.56 0.77 -16.63
N LYS A 40 7.42 0.24 -17.51
CA LYS A 40 7.71 -1.21 -17.59
C LYS A 40 8.17 -1.83 -16.28
N ASP A 41 8.83 -1.04 -15.44
CA ASP A 41 9.37 -1.46 -14.14
C ASP A 41 8.87 -0.56 -13.01
N ILE A 42 7.84 0.29 -13.22
CA ILE A 42 7.33 1.19 -12.18
C ILE A 42 5.82 1.08 -12.05
N THR A 43 5.36 0.86 -10.81
CA THR A 43 3.94 0.98 -10.44
C THR A 43 3.74 2.17 -9.49
N ILE A 44 2.54 2.73 -9.55
CA ILE A 44 1.99 3.63 -8.52
C ILE A 44 0.80 2.93 -7.90
N ALA A 45 0.74 2.89 -6.57
CA ALA A 45 -0.29 2.18 -5.83
C ALA A 45 -0.98 3.08 -4.81
N PRO A 46 -2.12 3.71 -5.14
CA PRO A 46 -3.00 4.27 -4.13
C PRO A 46 -3.52 3.15 -3.23
N GLY A 47 -3.79 3.49 -1.97
CA GLY A 47 -4.28 2.54 -1.00
C GLY A 47 -4.85 3.19 0.24
N VAL A 48 -5.40 2.34 1.09
CA VAL A 48 -5.94 2.71 2.39
C VAL A 48 -5.59 1.64 3.41
N GLY A 49 -5.42 2.03 4.66
CA GLY A 49 -5.11 1.12 5.74
C GLY A 49 -5.50 1.67 7.10
N THR A 50 -5.17 0.93 8.13
CA THR A 50 -5.49 1.22 9.53
C THR A 50 -4.37 0.70 10.43
N ASN A 51 -4.42 1.00 11.72
CA ASN A 51 -3.67 0.25 12.72
C ASN A 51 -4.48 -0.96 13.22
N PHE A 52 -3.84 -1.85 14.00
CA PHE A 52 -4.50 -3.03 14.57
C PHE A 52 -5.64 -2.70 15.53
N ASP A 53 -5.62 -1.52 16.16
CA ASP A 53 -6.67 -1.06 17.07
C ASP A 53 -7.85 -0.39 16.36
N LEU A 54 -7.76 -0.20 15.02
CA LEU A 54 -8.80 0.41 14.18
C LEU A 54 -9.11 1.89 14.46
N ASP A 55 -8.21 2.57 15.19
CA ASP A 55 -8.36 3.98 15.58
C ASP A 55 -7.82 4.96 14.53
N TRP A 56 -7.07 4.47 13.54
CA TRP A 56 -6.47 5.32 12.50
C TRP A 56 -6.94 4.91 11.12
N LEU A 57 -7.33 5.88 10.30
CA LEU A 57 -7.52 5.71 8.87
C LEU A 57 -6.32 6.30 8.14
N ASN A 58 -5.58 5.48 7.41
CA ASN A 58 -4.42 5.87 6.65
C ASN A 58 -4.77 5.85 5.17
N VAL A 59 -4.50 6.94 4.45
CA VAL A 59 -4.63 6.99 2.98
C VAL A 59 -3.30 7.40 2.39
N GLY A 60 -2.93 6.83 1.25
CA GLY A 60 -1.62 7.14 0.70
C GLY A 60 -1.39 6.58 -0.68
N VAL A 61 -0.16 6.73 -1.12
CA VAL A 61 0.32 6.25 -2.40
C VAL A 61 1.72 5.67 -2.25
N LYS A 62 1.97 4.55 -2.94
CA LYS A 62 3.30 3.97 -3.09
C LYS A 62 3.76 4.13 -4.53
N ALA A 63 5.06 4.28 -4.72
CA ALA A 63 5.71 4.13 -6.02
C ALA A 63 6.76 3.04 -5.89
N ASN A 64 6.58 1.93 -6.63
CA ASN A 64 7.49 0.79 -6.59
C ASN A 64 8.25 0.69 -7.91
N TYR A 65 9.56 0.50 -7.80
CA TYR A 65 10.45 0.12 -8.89
C TYR A 65 10.80 -1.37 -8.75
N TYR A 66 10.65 -2.14 -9.84
CA TYR A 66 10.95 -3.56 -9.85
C TYR A 66 12.37 -3.81 -10.36
N PHE A 67 13.14 -4.58 -9.59
CA PHE A 67 14.57 -4.77 -9.82
C PHE A 67 14.90 -6.08 -10.55
N ASP A 68 13.92 -6.87 -11.00
CA ASP A 68 14.18 -8.20 -11.53
C ASP A 68 15.05 -8.17 -12.78
N ASN A 69 14.84 -7.18 -13.63
CA ASN A 69 15.71 -6.92 -14.78
C ASN A 69 17.15 -6.59 -14.35
N LEU A 70 17.34 -5.91 -13.21
CA LEU A 70 18.65 -5.57 -12.66
C LEU A 70 19.34 -6.79 -12.01
N PHE A 71 18.58 -7.64 -11.33
CA PHE A 71 19.08 -8.84 -10.66
C PHE A 71 19.09 -10.09 -11.56
N GLY A 72 18.65 -9.98 -12.81
CA GLY A 72 18.57 -11.09 -13.74
C GLY A 72 17.57 -12.18 -13.30
N ILE A 73 16.53 -11.80 -12.55
CA ILE A 73 15.48 -12.73 -12.14
C ILE A 73 14.61 -13.00 -13.37
N THR A 74 14.77 -14.19 -13.94
CA THR A 74 14.00 -14.62 -15.12
C THR A 74 12.74 -15.40 -14.77
N ASN A 75 12.54 -15.71 -13.48
CA ASN A 75 11.39 -16.46 -13.03
C ASN A 75 10.21 -15.52 -12.77
N ALA A 76 9.18 -15.60 -13.61
CA ALA A 76 7.96 -14.80 -13.50
C ALA A 76 7.14 -15.05 -12.21
N ALA A 77 7.51 -16.06 -11.42
CA ALA A 77 6.91 -16.31 -10.11
C ALA A 77 7.44 -15.37 -9.02
N TRP A 78 8.60 -14.74 -9.20
CA TRP A 78 9.19 -13.84 -8.21
C TRP A 78 9.21 -12.43 -8.73
N ASP A 79 8.99 -11.46 -7.84
CA ASP A 79 9.40 -10.09 -8.08
C ASP A 79 10.05 -9.48 -6.84
N VAL A 80 11.11 -8.70 -7.05
CA VAL A 80 11.77 -7.92 -6.01
C VAL A 80 11.65 -6.45 -6.35
N TYR A 81 11.18 -5.65 -5.41
CA TYR A 81 10.90 -4.24 -5.64
C TYR A 81 11.36 -3.38 -4.47
N GLY A 82 11.50 -2.10 -4.75
CA GLY A 82 11.74 -1.08 -3.74
C GLY A 82 11.19 0.24 -4.23
N GLY A 83 10.90 1.12 -3.29
CA GLY A 83 10.02 2.22 -3.56
C GLY A 83 10.00 3.26 -2.46
N ALA A 84 9.17 4.25 -2.69
CA ALA A 84 8.83 5.28 -1.73
C ALA A 84 7.32 5.30 -1.52
N ASN A 85 6.89 5.74 -0.34
CA ASN A 85 5.50 5.92 -0.01
C ASN A 85 5.29 7.29 0.63
N ALA A 86 4.07 7.80 0.47
CA ALA A 86 3.60 9.01 1.11
C ALA A 86 2.13 8.83 1.49
N GLY A 87 1.75 9.31 2.66
CA GLY A 87 0.40 9.12 3.17
C GLY A 87 0.01 10.15 4.21
N TYR A 88 -1.26 10.11 4.56
CA TYR A 88 -1.86 10.94 5.59
C TYR A 88 -2.68 10.05 6.53
N SER A 89 -2.54 10.30 7.82
CA SER A 89 -3.12 9.50 8.89
C SER A 89 -4.19 10.32 9.59
N PHE A 90 -5.43 9.83 9.60
CA PHE A 90 -6.57 10.46 10.26
C PHE A 90 -6.96 9.68 11.51
N TRP A 91 -7.10 10.36 12.64
CA TRP A 91 -7.67 9.75 13.84
C TRP A 91 -9.19 9.54 13.68
N ILE A 92 -9.65 8.31 13.89
CA ILE A 92 -11.06 7.90 13.83
C ILE A 92 -11.53 7.17 15.10
N GLY A 93 -10.68 7.08 16.12
CA GLY A 93 -10.99 6.49 17.42
C GLY A 93 -12.06 7.27 18.19
N ASP A 94 -12.71 6.61 19.15
CA ASP A 94 -13.84 7.19 19.90
C ASP A 94 -13.34 8.00 21.12
N ASP A 95 -13.61 9.32 21.14
CA ASP A 95 -13.19 10.25 22.22
C ASP A 95 -13.87 9.99 23.58
N ASN A 96 -14.75 9.00 23.68
CA ASN A 96 -15.63 8.78 24.84
C ASN A 96 -14.94 8.18 26.08
N ALA A 97 -13.63 7.87 26.05
CA ALA A 97 -12.94 7.16 27.14
C ALA A 97 -12.12 8.04 28.08
N ASN A 98 -11.74 9.27 27.72
CA ASN A 98 -11.08 10.19 28.64
C ASN A 98 -11.10 11.60 28.05
N GLY A 99 -11.66 12.57 28.77
CA GLY A 99 -11.75 13.99 28.40
C GLY A 99 -10.39 14.68 28.30
N ASN A 100 -9.54 14.20 27.40
CA ASN A 100 -8.21 14.70 27.10
C ASN A 100 -8.17 15.00 25.59
N ALA A 101 -8.71 16.15 25.20
CA ALA A 101 -8.59 16.68 23.84
C ALA A 101 -7.17 17.21 23.58
N ASN A 102 -6.17 16.35 23.79
CA ASN A 102 -4.75 16.67 23.61
C ASN A 102 -4.21 15.90 22.40
N GLY A 103 -4.19 16.58 21.25
CA GLY A 103 -3.16 16.43 20.23
C GLY A 103 -3.13 15.11 19.46
N HIS A 104 -4.23 14.71 18.83
CA HIS A 104 -4.12 13.84 17.65
C HIS A 104 -3.86 14.74 16.46
N ASP A 105 -2.58 15.08 16.25
CA ASP A 105 -2.16 15.85 15.09
C ASP A 105 -2.23 14.93 13.86
N ASP A 106 -3.01 15.35 12.86
CA ASP A 106 -3.12 14.64 11.60
C ASP A 106 -1.77 14.74 10.85
N ASP A 107 -1.06 13.61 10.76
CA ASP A 107 0.32 13.59 10.29
C ASP A 107 0.44 13.20 8.81
N PHE A 108 1.29 13.94 8.09
CA PHE A 108 1.77 13.57 6.75
C PHE A 108 3.08 12.82 6.86
N ASP A 109 3.09 11.61 6.32
CA ASP A 109 4.21 10.70 6.44
C ASP A 109 4.79 10.37 5.07
N ILE A 110 6.11 10.24 5.03
CA ILE A 110 6.85 9.72 3.88
C ILE A 110 7.77 8.59 4.33
N GLY A 111 7.96 7.62 3.45
CA GLY A 111 8.76 6.45 3.74
C GLY A 111 9.43 5.86 2.52
N LEU A 112 10.37 4.99 2.78
CA LEU A 112 11.00 4.12 1.80
C LEU A 112 10.66 2.68 2.12
N GLN A 113 10.50 1.87 1.09
CA GLN A 113 10.12 0.48 1.22
C GLN A 113 10.92 -0.42 0.28
N ALA A 114 11.13 -1.66 0.70
CA ALA A 114 11.70 -2.72 -0.10
C ALA A 114 10.94 -4.01 0.20
N GLY A 115 10.57 -4.75 -0.83
CA GLY A 115 9.77 -5.95 -0.68
C GLY A 115 10.07 -6.98 -1.75
N ALA A 116 9.59 -8.18 -1.49
CA ALA A 116 9.61 -9.28 -2.43
C ALA A 116 8.24 -9.93 -2.47
N ARG A 117 7.88 -10.46 -3.63
CA ARG A 117 6.64 -11.22 -3.83
C ARG A 117 6.93 -12.53 -4.53
N TRP A 118 6.11 -13.52 -4.20
CA TRP A 118 6.12 -14.82 -4.82
C TRP A 118 4.70 -15.26 -5.18
N PHE A 119 4.51 -15.62 -6.44
CA PHE A 119 3.27 -16.15 -6.99
C PHE A 119 3.34 -17.67 -7.03
N TRP A 120 2.39 -18.32 -6.37
CA TRP A 120 2.24 -19.76 -6.43
C TRP A 120 1.38 -20.20 -7.62
N ASP A 121 0.56 -19.29 -8.18
CA ASP A 121 -0.20 -19.50 -9.40
C ASP A 121 -0.26 -18.22 -10.27
N ASP A 122 -0.93 -18.28 -11.42
CA ASP A 122 -1.01 -17.16 -12.38
C ASP A 122 -1.75 -15.92 -11.84
N LYS A 123 -2.48 -16.05 -10.72
CA LYS A 123 -3.28 -14.99 -10.10
C LYS A 123 -2.75 -14.58 -8.74
N TRP A 124 -2.47 -15.53 -7.87
CA TRP A 124 -2.27 -15.27 -6.45
C TRP A 124 -0.82 -15.49 -6.02
N GLY A 125 -0.41 -14.63 -5.10
CA GLY A 125 0.90 -14.64 -4.50
C GLY A 125 0.90 -14.12 -3.08
N VAL A 126 2.03 -14.27 -2.41
CA VAL A 126 2.33 -13.61 -1.14
C VAL A 126 3.37 -12.54 -1.38
N TYR A 127 3.38 -11.51 -0.53
CA TYR A 127 4.46 -10.55 -0.49
C TYR A 127 4.90 -10.27 0.95
N ALA A 128 6.14 -9.85 1.08
CA ALA A 128 6.71 -9.32 2.32
C ALA A 128 7.39 -7.99 1.99
N GLU A 129 7.10 -6.96 2.77
CA GLU A 129 7.61 -5.62 2.57
C GLU A 129 8.14 -5.04 3.88
N LEU A 130 9.38 -4.58 3.83
CA LEU A 130 10.02 -3.78 4.86
C LEU A 130 9.89 -2.32 4.46
N SER A 131 9.48 -1.46 5.40
CA SER A 131 9.28 -0.03 5.18
C SER A 131 9.85 0.73 6.36
N GLY A 132 10.54 1.82 6.04
CA GLY A 132 11.02 2.80 6.99
C GLY A 132 10.28 4.12 6.78
N GLY A 133 9.89 4.78 7.86
CA GLY A 133 8.99 5.94 7.85
C GLY A 133 7.71 5.64 8.62
N SER A 134 7.03 6.68 9.10
CA SER A 134 5.89 6.58 10.03
C SER A 134 4.52 6.50 9.33
N THR A 135 4.42 6.02 8.07
CA THR A 135 3.11 5.70 7.48
C THR A 135 2.52 4.45 8.13
N SER A 136 1.97 4.60 9.32
CA SER A 136 1.26 3.52 10.02
C SER A 136 0.15 2.99 9.11
N GLY A 137 -0.04 1.68 9.02
CA GLY A 137 -1.07 1.07 8.15
C GLY A 137 -0.76 0.94 6.66
N PHE A 138 0.27 1.63 6.11
CA PHE A 138 0.64 1.51 4.69
C PHE A 138 1.75 0.49 4.43
N SER A 139 2.69 0.32 5.36
CA SER A 139 3.67 -0.78 5.46
C SER A 139 4.70 -0.44 6.54
N PRO A 140 5.33 -1.40 7.26
CA PRO A 140 5.76 -2.73 6.81
C PRO A 140 4.77 -3.88 7.07
N GLY A 141 4.87 -4.96 6.28
CA GLY A 141 4.08 -6.17 6.56
C GLY A 141 4.20 -7.30 5.55
N ILE A 142 3.55 -8.41 5.91
CA ILE A 142 3.27 -9.55 5.03
C ILE A 142 1.84 -9.44 4.50
N GLY A 143 1.59 -9.96 3.31
CA GLY A 143 0.27 -9.91 2.71
C GLY A 143 0.08 -10.86 1.55
N ILE A 144 -1.14 -10.88 1.03
CA ILE A 144 -1.54 -11.62 -0.16
C ILE A 144 -1.65 -10.62 -1.32
N THR A 145 -1.31 -11.05 -2.52
CA THR A 145 -1.42 -10.28 -3.74
C THR A 145 -2.20 -11.04 -4.79
N MET A 146 -2.95 -10.29 -5.61
CA MET A 146 -3.71 -10.83 -6.74
C MET A 146 -3.39 -10.04 -8.02
N LYS A 147 -2.89 -10.73 -9.05
CA LYS A 147 -2.77 -10.24 -10.42
C LYS A 147 -4.17 -10.07 -11.03
N LEU A 148 -4.35 -8.99 -11.80
CA LEU A 148 -5.61 -8.62 -12.45
C LEU A 148 -5.55 -8.68 -13.97
#